data_AF-A0A965F3M6-F1
#
_entry.id   AF-A0A965F3M6-F1
#
_cell.length_a   1.000
_cell.length_b   1.000
_cell.length_c   1.000
_cell.angle_alpha   90.00
_cell.angle_beta   90.00
_cell.angle_gamma   90.00
#
_symmetry.space_group_name_H-M   'P 1'
#
loop_
_entity.id
_entity.type
_entity.pdbx_description
1 polymer ?
#
loop_
_entity_poly.entity_id
_entity_poly.type
_entity_poly.pdbx_seq_one_letter_code
_entity_poly.pdbx_strand_id
1 'polypeptide(L)' 'MPREELIWQRVTDRQQADWTVEGVDYARRNWPWAGVFCTWYFRQVGDISPSKSEYYFRLVDPDFTPRPVYHAIKAAAGRK' A
#
# COMPACT_ATOMS: atom_id res chain seq x y z
N MET A 1 4.48 10.40 19.92
CA MET A 1 3.90 11.55 19.21
C MET A 1 2.40 11.31 19.11
N PRO A 2 1.55 12.30 19.44
CA PRO A 2 0.12 12.29 19.13
C PRO A 2 -0.13 11.87 17.67
N ARG A 3 -1.28 11.25 17.38
CA ARG A 3 -1.60 10.73 16.04
C ARG A 3 -1.55 11.84 14.98
N GLU A 4 -1.95 13.04 15.36
CA GLU A 4 -1.91 14.27 14.57
C GLU A 4 -0.50 14.75 14.20
N GLU A 5 0.53 14.30 14.91
CA GLU A 5 1.93 14.62 14.63
C GLU A 5 2.64 13.53 13.80
N LEU A 6 2.00 12.37 13.60
CA LEU A 6 2.59 11.31 12.78
C LEU A 6 2.65 11.77 11.31
N ILE A 7 3.84 11.75 10.72
CA ILE A 7 4.03 12.09 9.30
C ILE A 7 3.45 10.96 8.39
N TRP A 8 3.36 9.73 8.90
CA TRP A 8 2.82 8.52 8.25
C TRP A 8 1.81 7.80 9.16
N GLN A 9 1.17 6.71 8.71
CA GLN A 9 0.19 5.94 9.50
C GLN A 9 -1.05 6.74 9.97
N ARG A 10 -1.39 7.82 9.28
CA ARG A 10 -2.56 8.65 9.62
C ARG A 10 -3.89 8.00 9.21
N VAL A 11 -3.84 7.06 8.27
CA VAL A 11 -4.99 6.34 7.73
C VAL A 11 -5.09 4.94 8.32
N THR A 12 -6.29 4.37 8.35
CA THR A 12 -6.47 2.96 8.73
C THR A 12 -5.94 2.03 7.64
N ASP A 13 -5.60 0.79 8.00
CA ASP A 13 -5.18 -0.23 7.03
C ASP A 13 -6.24 -0.47 5.93
N ARG A 14 -7.52 -0.29 6.28
CA ARG A 14 -8.62 -0.36 5.32
C ARG A 14 -8.57 0.80 4.32
N GLN A 15 -8.41 2.03 4.81
CA GLN A 15 -8.27 3.21 3.95
C GLN A 15 -7.04 3.10 3.04
N GLN A 16 -5.90 2.62 3.57
CA GLN A 16 -4.72 2.33 2.75
C GLN A 16 -5.05 1.35 1.61
N ALA A 17 -5.76 0.27 1.91
CA ALA A 17 -6.12 -0.74 0.93
C ALA A 17 -7.03 -0.19 -0.18
N ASP A 18 -8.09 0.52 0.22
CA ASP A 18 -9.08 1.09 -0.71
C ASP A 18 -8.41 2.15 -1.60
N TRP A 19 -7.68 3.11 -1.02
CA TRP A 19 -7.02 4.19 -1.76
C TRP A 19 -5.91 3.71 -2.69
N THR A 20 -5.20 2.63 -2.34
CA THR A 20 -4.17 2.07 -3.22
C THR A 20 -4.78 1.57 -4.53
N VAL A 21 -5.91 0.87 -4.46
CA VAL A 21 -6.63 0.39 -5.66
C VAL A 21 -7.24 1.56 -6.42
N GLU A 22 -7.90 2.48 -5.73
CA GLU A 22 -8.50 3.67 -6.34
C GLU A 22 -7.46 4.52 -7.08
N GLY A 23 -6.25 4.66 -6.53
CA GLY A 23 -5.14 5.37 -7.17
C GLY A 23 -4.73 4.74 -8.51
N VAL A 24 -4.61 3.41 -8.56
CA VAL A 24 -4.33 2.69 -9.81
C VAL A 24 -5.48 2.83 -10.81
N ASP A 25 -6.73 2.70 -10.35
CA ASP A 25 -7.91 2.85 -11.20
C ASP A 25 -8.08 4.28 -11.71
N TYR A 26 -7.75 5.29 -10.90
CA TYR A 26 -7.69 6.68 -11.32
C TYR A 26 -6.63 6.88 -12.39
N ALA A 27 -5.42 6.37 -12.17
CA ALA A 27 -4.33 6.51 -13.11
C ALA A 27 -4.64 5.84 -14.46
N ARG A 28 -5.23 4.64 -14.46
CA ARG A 28 -5.72 3.96 -15.67
C ARG A 28 -6.72 4.80 -16.48
N ARG A 29 -7.62 5.52 -15.80
CA ARG A 29 -8.65 6.35 -16.45
C ARG A 29 -8.10 7.67 -16.98
N ASN A 30 -7.12 8.25 -16.30
CA ASN A 30 -6.73 9.64 -16.52
C ASN A 30 -5.33 9.81 -17.15
N TRP A 31 -4.47 8.79 -17.10
CA TRP A 31 -3.08 8.88 -17.56
C TRP A 31 -2.84 7.96 -18.76
N PRO A 32 -3.33 8.32 -19.97
CA PRO A 32 -3.23 7.46 -21.16
C PRO A 32 -1.79 7.19 -21.62
N TRP A 33 -0.83 7.97 -21.13
CA TRP A 33 0.60 7.83 -21.41
C TRP A 33 1.29 6.82 -20.49
N ALA A 34 0.65 6.39 -19.40
CA ALA A 34 1.27 5.50 -18.42
C ALA A 34 1.02 4.03 -18.77
N GLY A 35 2.08 3.29 -19.08
CA GLY A 35 1.99 1.87 -19.46
C GLY A 35 1.84 0.91 -18.27
N VAL A 36 2.73 1.00 -17.28
CA VAL A 36 2.79 0.05 -16.15
C VAL A 36 2.87 0.82 -14.83
N PHE A 37 2.06 0.37 -13.85
CA PHE A 37 2.10 0.84 -12.48
C PHE A 37 2.67 -0.24 -11.57
N CYS A 38 3.65 0.12 -10.75
CA CYS A 38 4.28 -0.77 -9.79
C CYS A 38 3.93 -0.31 -8.37
N THR A 39 3.56 -1.24 -7.49
CA THR A 39 3.35 -0.96 -6.07
C THR A 39 4.57 -1.43 -5.28
N TRP A 40 5.18 -0.51 -4.54
CA TRP A 40 6.32 -0.80 -3.67
C TRP A 40 5.82 -0.89 -2.21
N TYR A 41 6.02 -1.98 -1.47
CA TYR A 41 6.75 -3.22 -1.76
C TYR A 41 6.11 -4.44 -1.07
N PHE A 42 6.48 -5.64 -1.50
CA PHE A 42 5.86 -6.88 -1.04
C PHE A 42 6.05 -7.14 0.46
N ARG A 43 7.29 -7.31 0.91
CA ARG A 43 7.64 -7.66 2.29
C ARG A 43 8.97 -7.01 2.67
N GLN A 44 9.10 -6.66 3.93
CA GLN A 44 10.34 -6.10 4.45
C GLN A 44 11.42 -7.18 4.54
N VAL A 45 12.64 -6.81 4.16
CA VAL A 45 13.85 -7.60 4.38
C VAL A 45 14.76 -6.78 5.31
N GLY A 46 15.13 -7.36 6.46
CA GLY A 46 15.84 -6.65 7.52
C GLY A 46 14.91 -5.94 8.52
N ASP A 47 15.48 -5.05 9.34
CA ASP A 47 14.80 -4.39 10.45
C ASP A 47 14.62 -2.87 10.19
N ILE A 48 13.72 -2.53 9.26
CA ILE A 48 13.20 -1.17 9.12
C ILE A 48 12.41 -0.86 10.39
N SER A 49 12.86 0.19 11.09
CA SER A 49 12.22 0.66 12.32
C SER A 49 10.81 1.22 12.07
N PRO A 50 9.84 1.04 12.99
CA PRO A 50 8.54 1.71 12.96
C PRO A 50 8.62 3.26 12.97
N SER A 51 9.79 3.82 13.28
CA SER A 51 10.05 5.26 13.16
C SER A 51 10.23 5.74 11.71
N LYS A 52 10.34 4.82 10.75
CA LYS A 52 10.51 5.09 9.33
C LYS A 52 9.20 4.88 8.59
N SER A 53 8.92 5.70 7.58
CA SER A 53 7.66 5.66 6.84
C SER A 53 7.50 4.36 6.06
N GLU A 54 8.62 3.87 5.52
CA GLU A 54 8.75 2.66 4.71
C GLU A 54 8.31 1.42 5.45
N TYR A 55 8.35 1.42 6.79
CA TYR A 55 7.82 0.35 7.61
C TYR A 55 6.36 0.06 7.26
N TYR A 56 5.55 1.09 7.02
CA TYR A 56 4.09 0.96 6.85
C TYR A 56 3.64 0.67 5.41
N PHE A 57 4.56 0.64 4.44
CA PHE A 57 4.25 0.46 3.01
C PHE A 57 4.20 -1.00 2.56
N ARG A 58 4.68 -1.94 3.39
CA ARG A 58 4.69 -3.37 3.07
C ARG A 58 3.27 -3.91 2.81
N LEU A 59 3.15 -4.78 1.81
CA LEU A 59 1.91 -5.52 1.52
C LEU A 59 1.73 -6.72 2.47
N VAL A 60 2.84 -7.29 2.92
CA VAL A 60 2.92 -8.50 3.73
C VAL A 60 3.91 -8.26 4.87
N ASP A 61 3.55 -8.72 6.07
CA ASP A 61 4.38 -8.65 7.26
C ASP A 61 5.61 -9.56 7.15
N PRO A 62 6.68 -9.32 7.95
CA PRO A 62 7.90 -10.15 7.90
C PRO A 62 7.66 -11.65 8.11
N ASP A 63 6.61 -12.02 8.85
CA ASP A 63 6.16 -13.39 9.13
C ASP A 63 5.23 -13.98 8.05
N PHE A 64 5.10 -13.30 6.91
CA PHE A 64 4.21 -13.63 5.80
C PHE A 64 2.71 -13.41 6.06
N THR A 65 2.33 -12.73 7.14
CA THR A 65 0.93 -12.34 7.36
C THR A 65 0.51 -11.29 6.31
N PRO A 66 -0.50 -11.56 5.46
CA PRO A 66 -0.93 -10.58 4.47
C PRO A 66 -1.70 -9.42 5.12
N ARG A 67 -1.42 -8.19 4.69
CA ARG A 67 -2.17 -7.00 5.14
C ARG A 67 -3.39 -6.74 4.26
N PRO A 68 -4.38 -5.95 4.71
CA PRO A 68 -5.58 -5.65 3.90
C PRO A 68 -5.28 -5.14 2.48
N VAL A 69 -4.23 -4.34 2.31
CA VAL A 69 -3.79 -3.83 0.99
C VAL A 69 -3.38 -4.94 0.03
N TYR A 70 -2.75 -6.02 0.51
CA TYR A 70 -2.41 -7.18 -0.34
C TYR A 70 -3.67 -7.81 -0.92
N HIS A 71 -4.68 -8.04 -0.07
CA HIS A 71 -5.95 -8.62 -0.51
C HIS A 71 -6.68 -7.72 -1.50
N ALA A 72 -6.69 -6.40 -1.27
CA ALA A 72 -7.30 -5.43 -2.17
C ALA A 72 -6.64 -5.43 -3.55
N ILE A 73 -5.30 -5.38 -3.60
CA ILE A 73 -4.54 -5.45 -4.86
C ILE A 73 -4.78 -6.78 -5.57
N LYS A 74 -4.70 -7.91 -4.85
CA LYS A 74 -4.95 -9.25 -5.42
C LYS A 74 -6.35 -9.34 -6.06
N ALA A 75 -7.37 -8.83 -5.36
CA ALA A 75 -8.73 -8.80 -5.88
C ALA A 75 -8.84 -7.87 -7.11
N ALA A 76 -8.23 -6.69 -7.07
CA ALA A 76 -8.24 -5.73 -8.19
C ALA A 76 -7.52 -6.27 -9.44
N ALA A 77 -6.41 -6.99 -9.26
CA ALA A 77 -5.67 -7.63 -10.35
C ALA A 77 -6.44 -8.79 -11.01
N GLY A 78 -7.38 -9.41 -10.29
CA GLY A 78 -8.24 -10.47 -10.82
C GLY A 78 -9.51 -9.98 -11.53
N ARG A 79 -9.76 -8.66 -11.56
CA ARG A 79 -10.89 -8.08 -12.29
C ARG A 79 -10.60 -8.17 -13.79
N LYS A 80 -11.52 -8.76 -14.56
CA LYS A 80 -11.48 -8.76 -16.02
C LYS A 80 -11.98 -7.42 -16.57
#